data_AF-A0A2E7D987-F1
#
_entry.id   AF-A0A2E7D987-F1
#
_cell.length_a   1.000
_cell.length_b   1.000
_cell.length_c   1.000
_cell.angle_alpha   90.00
_cell.angle_beta   90.00
_cell.angle_gamma   90.00
#
_symmetry.space_group_name_H-M   'P 1'
#
loop_
_entity.id
_entity.type
_entity.pdbx_description
1 polymer ?
#
loop_
_entity_poly.entity_id
_entity_poly.type
_entity_poly.pdbx_seq_one_letter_code
_entity_poly.pdbx_strand_id
1 'polypeptide(L)'
;MVNAMSLNENKWLLGFSERRVLRIAHRGARAFAPENTLPAIELAARLGADAVEIDVHQTKDEQVVVTRDDTLSRCRDIAERFAEANDLFVSSFTLDQLRTLNAGRWFADQFKLPVEEREQYLQLLTAAEIDEYLQPTTLKQFLQGVAIPTLEECLVLARDLGLLVNVEIKTLPRMYAGITEQVVDVINHVGAAELTLVSSFDHQQVLECRRRSEAIATAVVVCERLANVPEYLERLGANAYHPGCYGDFDSIGIGSLSGKLDTELFDQLRGCGFGSNAWTVNKPDHIDRLRNAGVTGLIGDFPNRLQP
;
A
#
# COMPACT_ATOMS: atom_id res chain seq x y z
N MET A 1 -21.88 -1.18 22.29
CA MET A 1 -22.13 -0.21 21.21
C MET A 1 -20.95 0.74 21.20
N VAL A 2 -19.89 0.38 20.48
CA VAL A 2 -18.90 1.37 20.08
C VAL A 2 -19.68 2.37 19.24
N ASN A 3 -19.53 3.66 19.54
CA ASN A 3 -20.12 4.72 18.74
C ASN A 3 -19.37 4.68 17.42
N ALA A 4 -19.83 3.83 16.51
CA ALA A 4 -19.37 3.80 15.13
C ALA A 4 -19.53 5.24 14.67
N MET A 5 -18.41 5.92 14.38
CA MET A 5 -18.46 7.08 13.50
C MET A 5 -19.45 6.71 12.40
N SER A 6 -20.48 7.54 12.23
CA SER A 6 -21.47 7.26 11.20
C SER A 6 -20.68 7.05 9.92
N LEU A 7 -20.98 5.96 9.20
CA LEU A 7 -20.33 5.54 7.95
C LEU A 7 -20.24 6.66 6.89
N ASN A 8 -20.81 7.84 7.16
CA ASN A 8 -21.02 8.97 6.28
C ASN A 8 -19.97 10.09 6.37
N GLU A 9 -18.96 10.04 7.24
CA GLU A 9 -17.99 11.15 7.37
C GLU A 9 -16.57 10.81 6.88
N ASN A 10 -16.08 9.58 7.06
CA ASN A 10 -14.73 9.20 6.61
C ASN A 10 -14.73 8.81 5.12
N LYS A 11 -13.87 9.43 4.31
CA LYS A 11 -13.86 9.25 2.85
C LYS A 11 -13.49 7.83 2.39
N TRP A 12 -12.71 7.09 3.17
CA TRP A 12 -12.50 5.65 2.92
C TRP A 12 -13.78 4.84 3.07
N LEU A 13 -14.70 5.31 3.90
CA LEU A 13 -15.99 4.69 4.17
C LEU A 13 -17.09 5.15 3.20
N LEU A 14 -16.92 6.28 2.49
CA LEU A 14 -17.89 6.75 1.49
C LEU A 14 -18.01 5.83 0.26
N GLY A 15 -16.93 5.11 -0.12
CA GLY A 15 -17.02 4.07 -1.16
C GLY A 15 -18.06 2.98 -0.84
N PHE A 16 -18.38 2.80 0.45
CA PHE A 16 -19.33 1.80 0.92
C PHE A 16 -20.79 2.19 0.63
N SER A 17 -21.15 3.47 0.75
CA SER A 17 -22.52 3.92 0.56
C SER A 17 -22.90 4.05 -0.91
N GLU A 18 -21.92 4.33 -1.78
CA GLU A 18 -22.13 4.57 -3.21
C GLU A 18 -21.99 3.32 -4.12
N ARG A 19 -21.70 2.14 -3.55
CA ARG A 19 -21.41 0.90 -4.29
C ARG A 19 -20.30 1.05 -5.35
N ARG A 20 -19.36 1.98 -5.11
CA ARG A 20 -18.21 2.19 -5.97
C ARG A 20 -17.00 1.45 -5.38
N VAL A 21 -16.40 0.58 -6.19
CA VAL A 21 -15.16 -0.12 -5.80
C VAL A 21 -13.97 0.82 -5.99
N LEU A 22 -13.25 1.10 -4.91
CA LEU A 22 -12.06 1.96 -4.91
C LEU A 22 -10.91 1.31 -5.68
N ARG A 23 -10.23 2.13 -6.50
CA ARG A 23 -9.02 1.77 -7.23
C ARG A 23 -7.82 2.21 -6.42
N ILE A 24 -7.17 1.26 -5.74
CA ILE A 24 -6.07 1.54 -4.82
C ILE A 24 -4.76 1.13 -5.49
N ALA A 25 -3.91 2.10 -5.79
CA ALA A 25 -2.64 1.91 -6.45
C ALA A 25 -1.59 1.38 -5.45
N HIS A 26 -1.22 0.11 -5.58
CA HIS A 26 -0.31 -0.59 -4.66
C HIS A 26 1.11 -0.02 -4.74
N ARG A 27 1.59 0.60 -3.66
CA ARG A 27 2.87 1.34 -3.61
C ARG A 27 2.95 2.45 -4.68
N GLY A 28 1.82 3.08 -4.98
CA GLY A 28 1.64 3.94 -6.15
C GLY A 28 1.45 3.14 -7.45
N ALA A 29 1.76 3.73 -8.60
CA ALA A 29 1.68 3.06 -9.89
C ALA A 29 2.90 2.17 -10.15
N ARG A 30 3.18 1.20 -9.26
CA ARG A 30 4.46 0.47 -9.24
C ARG A 30 4.79 -0.33 -10.50
N ALA A 31 3.81 -0.68 -11.33
CA ALA A 31 4.06 -1.28 -12.64
C ALA A 31 4.75 -0.31 -13.63
N PHE A 32 4.64 1.01 -13.40
CA PHE A 32 5.02 2.05 -14.35
C PHE A 32 6.01 3.09 -13.78
N ALA A 33 6.27 3.06 -12.48
CA ALA A 33 7.24 3.90 -11.79
C ALA A 33 7.84 3.15 -10.58
N PRO A 34 9.02 3.55 -10.07
CA PRO A 34 9.60 2.93 -8.90
C PRO A 34 8.65 3.02 -7.71
N GLU A 35 8.30 1.88 -7.12
CA GLU A 35 7.31 1.79 -6.04
C GLU A 35 7.67 2.65 -4.83
N ASN A 36 6.66 3.11 -4.06
CA ASN A 36 6.85 3.90 -2.84
C ASN A 36 7.65 5.20 -3.05
N THR A 37 7.50 5.82 -4.23
CA THR A 37 8.13 7.11 -4.56
C THR A 37 7.10 8.16 -4.98
N LEU A 38 7.46 9.44 -4.88
CA LEU A 38 6.59 10.54 -5.33
C LEU A 38 6.18 10.40 -6.83
N PRO A 39 7.08 10.05 -7.77
CA PRO A 39 6.68 9.78 -9.16
C PRO A 39 5.63 8.67 -9.32
N ALA A 40 5.65 7.64 -8.46
CA ALA A 40 4.65 6.58 -8.50
C ALA A 40 3.28 7.05 -7.99
N ILE A 41 3.25 7.94 -6.98
CA ILE A 41 2.02 8.57 -6.49
C ILE A 41 1.43 9.50 -7.55
N GLU A 42 2.24 10.37 -8.16
CA GLU A 42 1.81 11.26 -9.25
C GLU A 42 1.25 10.49 -10.43
N LEU A 43 1.92 9.39 -10.83
CA LEU A 43 1.44 8.56 -11.91
C LEU A 43 0.15 7.82 -11.54
N ALA A 44 0.00 7.35 -10.30
CA ALA A 44 -1.26 6.76 -9.84
C ALA A 44 -2.44 7.72 -9.99
N ALA A 45 -2.29 9.00 -9.59
CA ALA A 45 -3.31 10.01 -9.81
C ALA A 45 -3.64 10.20 -11.30
N ARG A 46 -2.63 10.29 -12.17
CA ARG A 46 -2.81 10.44 -13.63
C ARG A 46 -3.53 9.24 -14.27
N LEU A 47 -3.32 8.04 -13.74
CA LEU A 47 -4.01 6.82 -14.18
C LEU A 47 -5.41 6.67 -13.57
N GLY A 48 -5.84 7.67 -12.80
CA GLY A 48 -7.16 7.74 -12.20
C GLY A 48 -7.32 6.87 -10.97
N ALA A 49 -6.26 6.59 -10.20
CA ALA A 49 -6.43 5.93 -8.90
C ALA A 49 -7.34 6.77 -7.98
N ASP A 50 -8.12 6.10 -7.12
CA ASP A 50 -8.90 6.77 -6.06
C ASP A 50 -8.05 6.91 -4.78
N ALA A 51 -7.12 5.98 -4.60
CA ALA A 51 -6.20 5.95 -3.47
C ALA A 51 -4.83 5.42 -3.89
N VAL A 52 -3.82 5.72 -3.07
CA VAL A 52 -2.51 5.05 -3.11
C VAL A 52 -2.31 4.27 -1.83
N GLU A 53 -1.72 3.10 -1.94
CA GLU A 53 -1.15 2.37 -0.80
C GLU A 53 0.35 2.66 -0.74
N ILE A 54 0.90 2.83 0.46
CA ILE A 54 2.32 3.04 0.72
C ILE A 54 2.74 2.30 1.99
N ASP A 55 3.96 1.74 1.98
CA ASP A 55 4.54 1.06 3.15
C ASP A 55 5.48 2.02 3.92
N VAL A 56 5.42 2.03 5.26
CA VAL A 56 6.27 2.87 6.09
C VAL A 56 7.16 2.10 7.06
N HIS A 57 8.37 2.65 7.24
CA HIS A 57 9.37 2.22 8.21
C HIS A 57 9.90 3.44 8.99
N GLN A 58 10.65 3.15 10.07
CA GLN A 58 11.31 4.17 10.90
C GLN A 58 12.82 4.17 10.65
N THR A 59 13.41 5.36 10.53
CA THR A 59 14.86 5.57 10.45
C THR A 59 15.52 5.56 11.82
N LYS A 60 16.85 5.57 11.86
CA LYS A 60 17.65 5.66 13.11
C LYS A 60 17.37 6.92 13.92
N ASP A 61 17.08 8.02 13.24
CA ASP A 61 16.73 9.34 13.78
C ASP A 61 15.22 9.56 13.84
N GLU A 62 14.45 8.47 13.94
CA GLU A 62 13.03 8.47 14.27
C GLU A 62 12.13 9.21 13.25
N GLN A 63 12.58 9.30 12.00
CA GLN A 63 11.78 9.81 10.89
C GLN A 63 11.00 8.66 10.23
N VAL A 64 9.78 8.95 9.78
CA VAL A 64 8.95 7.97 9.07
C VAL A 64 9.20 8.10 7.56
N VAL A 65 9.72 7.03 6.96
CA VAL A 65 10.06 6.96 5.54
C VAL A 65 9.24 5.92 4.81
N VAL A 66 9.06 6.13 3.51
CA VAL A 66 8.19 5.31 2.66
C VAL A 66 9.05 4.40 1.80
N THR A 67 9.00 3.09 2.07
CA THR A 67 9.73 2.04 1.35
C THR A 67 9.10 0.70 1.69
N ARG A 68 9.12 -0.25 0.74
CA ARG A 68 8.58 -1.59 0.98
C ARG A 68 9.47 -2.41 1.91
N ASP A 69 10.78 -2.34 1.65
CA ASP A 69 11.74 -3.27 2.20
C ASP A 69 12.19 -2.82 3.58
N ASP A 70 12.29 -3.78 4.50
CA ASP A 70 12.94 -3.60 5.79
C ASP A 70 14.45 -3.33 5.64
N THR A 71 15.05 -3.80 4.55
CA THR A 71 16.46 -3.58 4.20
C THR A 71 16.63 -2.81 2.88
N LEU A 72 17.69 -2.03 2.80
CA LEU A 72 18.05 -1.22 1.64
C LEU A 72 18.75 -2.03 0.53
N SER A 73 18.77 -3.37 0.64
CA SER A 73 19.47 -4.27 -0.28
C SER A 73 19.08 -4.09 -1.75
N ARG A 74 17.86 -3.60 -2.01
CA ARG A 74 17.38 -3.32 -3.37
C ARG A 74 17.88 -1.98 -3.92
N CYS A 75 18.24 -1.02 -3.07
CA CYS A 75 18.89 0.22 -3.50
C CYS A 75 20.30 -0.09 -4.00
N ARG A 76 20.48 -0.17 -5.32
CA ARG A 76 21.72 -0.68 -5.94
C ARG A 76 22.99 0.07 -5.55
N ASP A 77 22.87 1.34 -5.14
CA ASP A 77 23.99 2.16 -4.69
C ASP A 77 24.28 2.07 -3.18
N ILE A 78 23.56 1.23 -2.41
CA ILE A 78 23.78 1.06 -0.97
C ILE A 78 25.19 0.55 -0.65
N ALA A 79 25.67 -0.45 -1.39
CA ALA A 79 26.99 -1.04 -1.18
C ALA A 79 28.12 -0.07 -1.58
N GLU A 80 27.87 0.80 -2.56
CA GLU A 80 28.83 1.82 -2.99
C GLU A 80 28.94 2.95 -1.95
N ARG A 81 27.82 3.33 -1.32
CA ARG A 81 27.77 4.46 -0.38
C ARG A 81 28.06 4.08 1.07
N PHE A 82 27.70 2.86 1.47
CA PHE A 82 27.76 2.39 2.85
C PHE A 82 28.40 1.00 2.95
N ALA A 83 29.58 0.82 2.32
CA ALA A 83 30.31 -0.45 2.29
C ALA A 83 30.63 -1.03 3.68
N GLU A 84 30.81 -0.17 4.69
CA GLU A 84 31.16 -0.54 6.06
C GLU A 84 29.94 -0.72 6.98
N ALA A 85 28.71 -0.72 6.44
CA ALA A 85 27.51 -0.89 7.25
C ALA A 85 27.40 -2.32 7.79
N ASN A 86 27.17 -2.45 9.10
CA ASN A 86 27.03 -3.75 9.78
C ASN A 86 25.76 -4.51 9.38
N ASP A 87 24.71 -3.76 9.03
CA ASP A 87 23.48 -4.28 8.46
C ASP A 87 22.87 -3.23 7.53
N LEU A 88 21.90 -3.65 6.70
CA LEU A 88 21.25 -2.78 5.71
C LEU A 88 19.82 -2.41 6.10
N PHE A 89 19.42 -2.58 7.36
CA PHE A 89 18.05 -2.25 7.76
C PHE A 89 17.80 -0.75 7.71
N VAL A 90 16.60 -0.34 7.31
CA VAL A 90 16.19 1.08 7.26
C VAL A 90 16.47 1.79 8.60
N SER A 91 16.20 1.11 9.71
CA SER A 91 16.43 1.62 11.08
C SER A 91 17.88 1.86 11.47
N SER A 92 18.83 1.45 10.63
CA SER A 92 20.27 1.62 10.89
C SER A 92 20.82 2.92 10.31
N PHE A 93 20.03 3.63 9.50
CA PHE A 93 20.42 4.85 8.79
C PHE A 93 19.54 6.04 9.19
N THR A 94 20.11 7.24 9.19
CA THR A 94 19.35 8.48 9.36
C THR A 94 18.62 8.87 8.07
N LEU A 95 17.60 9.73 8.16
CA LEU A 95 16.91 10.24 6.96
C LEU A 95 17.88 10.89 5.97
N ASP A 96 18.82 11.70 6.45
CA ASP A 96 19.83 12.34 5.62
C ASP A 96 20.70 11.34 4.87
N GLN A 97 21.05 10.21 5.51
CA GLN A 97 21.79 9.13 4.86
C GLN A 97 20.93 8.44 3.79
N LEU A 98 19.67 8.14 4.10
CA LEU A 98 18.75 7.50 3.15
C LEU A 98 18.47 8.37 1.92
N ARG A 99 18.35 9.68 2.09
CA ARG A 99 18.16 10.64 0.97
C ARG A 99 19.32 10.67 -0.02
N THR A 100 20.49 10.14 0.34
CA THR A 100 21.60 10.01 -0.61
C THR A 100 21.43 8.84 -1.59
N LEU A 101 20.56 7.88 -1.30
CA LEU A 101 20.35 6.68 -2.10
C LEU A 101 19.42 6.94 -3.30
N ASN A 102 19.51 6.08 -4.31
CA ASN A 102 18.60 6.10 -5.46
C ASN A 102 17.59 4.94 -5.41
N ALA A 103 16.36 5.26 -4.99
CA ALA A 103 15.20 4.36 -4.95
C ALA A 103 14.61 4.03 -6.34
N GLY A 104 15.07 4.66 -7.42
CA GLY A 104 14.60 4.46 -8.79
C GLY A 104 15.48 3.56 -9.66
N ARG A 105 16.78 3.46 -9.35
CA ARG A 105 17.75 2.75 -10.20
C ARG A 105 17.40 1.27 -10.41
N TRP A 106 17.01 0.58 -9.34
CA TRP A 106 16.67 -0.85 -9.39
C TRP A 106 15.51 -1.15 -10.34
N PHE A 107 14.54 -0.24 -10.41
CA PHE A 107 13.36 -0.37 -11.26
C PHE A 107 13.73 -0.20 -12.73
N ALA A 108 14.51 0.83 -13.05
CA ALA A 108 14.99 1.05 -14.42
C ALA A 108 15.88 -0.10 -14.92
N ASP A 109 16.64 -0.73 -14.02
CA ASP A 109 17.46 -1.90 -14.35
C ASP A 109 16.63 -3.14 -14.72
N GLN A 110 15.38 -3.28 -14.26
CA GLN A 110 14.48 -4.38 -14.66
C GLN A 110 14.27 -4.42 -16.18
N PHE A 111 14.26 -3.26 -16.83
CA PHE A 111 14.02 -3.15 -18.27
C PHE A 111 15.28 -3.41 -19.11
N LYS A 112 16.42 -3.67 -18.47
CA LYS A 112 17.63 -4.22 -19.10
C LYS A 112 17.66 -5.74 -19.08
N LEU A 113 16.82 -6.36 -18.26
CA LEU A 113 16.73 -7.81 -18.10
C LEU A 113 15.75 -8.44 -19.11
N PRO A 114 15.95 -9.73 -19.47
CA PRO A 114 14.93 -10.58 -20.07
C PRO A 114 13.63 -10.53 -19.25
N VAL A 115 12.47 -10.73 -19.90
CA VAL A 115 11.15 -10.59 -19.25
C VAL A 115 11.01 -11.55 -18.07
N GLU A 116 11.44 -12.79 -18.24
CA GLU A 116 11.41 -13.86 -17.25
C GLU A 116 12.26 -13.61 -16.01
N GLU A 117 13.25 -12.71 -16.09
CA GLU A 117 14.14 -12.33 -14.98
C GLU A 117 13.66 -11.08 -14.23
N ARG A 118 12.61 -10.41 -14.73
CA ARG A 118 12.03 -9.24 -14.05
C ARG A 118 11.24 -9.66 -12.82
N GLU A 119 10.99 -8.71 -11.93
CA GLU A 119 9.95 -8.84 -10.91
C GLU A 119 8.63 -9.36 -11.51
N GLN A 120 7.98 -10.32 -10.84
CA GLN A 120 6.84 -11.08 -11.39
C GLN A 120 5.72 -10.20 -11.97
N TYR A 121 5.39 -9.10 -11.28
CA TYR A 121 4.35 -8.18 -11.74
C TYR A 121 4.76 -7.40 -13.00
N LEU A 122 6.05 -7.09 -13.17
CA LEU A 122 6.56 -6.42 -14.39
C LEU A 122 6.56 -7.34 -15.61
N GLN A 123 6.53 -8.66 -15.40
CA GLN A 123 6.37 -9.64 -16.49
C GLN A 123 4.99 -9.54 -17.16
N LEU A 124 4.01 -8.92 -16.50
CA LEU A 124 2.63 -8.76 -16.98
C LEU A 124 2.44 -7.51 -17.86
N LEU A 125 3.48 -6.69 -18.05
CA LEU A 125 3.42 -5.50 -18.89
C LEU A 125 3.29 -5.87 -20.37
N THR A 126 2.39 -5.18 -21.06
CA THR A 126 2.28 -5.26 -22.52
C THR A 126 3.29 -4.33 -23.19
N ALA A 127 3.61 -4.58 -24.46
CA ALA A 127 4.45 -3.67 -25.25
C ALA A 127 3.86 -2.26 -25.32
N ALA A 128 2.53 -2.15 -25.47
CA ALA A 128 1.84 -0.86 -25.54
C ALA A 128 1.98 -0.05 -24.24
N GLU A 129 1.89 -0.70 -23.07
CA GLU A 129 2.08 0.01 -21.79
C GLU A 129 3.55 0.40 -21.56
N ILE A 130 4.50 -0.41 -22.02
CA ILE A 130 5.92 -0.04 -21.99
C ILE A 130 6.15 1.20 -22.86
N ASP A 131 5.61 1.20 -24.07
CA ASP A 131 5.70 2.32 -25.01
C ASP A 131 4.91 3.56 -24.52
N GLU A 132 3.88 3.41 -23.70
CA GLU A 132 3.15 4.57 -23.19
C GLU A 132 3.84 5.18 -21.96
N TYR A 133 4.22 4.36 -20.98
CA TYR A 133 4.60 4.84 -19.65
C TYR A 133 6.10 4.76 -19.36
N LEU A 134 6.86 3.92 -20.07
CA LEU A 134 8.24 3.57 -19.74
C LEU A 134 9.23 3.95 -20.84
N GLN A 135 9.02 5.15 -21.40
CA GLN A 135 9.89 5.72 -22.42
C GLN A 135 11.36 5.83 -21.96
N PRO A 136 12.34 5.78 -22.89
CA PRO A 136 13.77 5.87 -22.53
C PRO A 136 14.14 7.10 -21.71
N THR A 137 13.45 8.23 -21.93
CA THR A 137 13.59 9.45 -21.13
C THR A 137 13.13 9.26 -19.69
N THR A 138 11.97 8.62 -19.49
CA THR A 138 11.42 8.29 -18.17
C THR A 138 12.37 7.36 -17.41
N LEU A 139 12.83 6.26 -18.04
CA LEU A 139 13.78 5.34 -17.43
C LEU A 139 15.11 6.04 -17.08
N LYS A 140 15.57 6.96 -17.92
CA LYS A 140 16.78 7.76 -17.64
C LYS A 140 16.59 8.67 -16.42
N GLN A 141 15.42 9.24 -16.22
CA GLN A 141 15.13 10.04 -15.01
C GLN A 141 15.23 9.19 -13.74
N PHE A 142 14.68 7.98 -13.75
CA PHE A 142 14.78 7.06 -12.61
C PHE A 142 16.23 6.64 -12.31
N LEU A 143 17.08 6.53 -13.35
CA LEU A 143 18.51 6.29 -13.18
C LEU A 143 19.27 7.50 -12.61
N GLN A 144 18.81 8.73 -12.85
CA GLN A 144 19.49 9.96 -12.44
C GLN A 144 19.26 10.33 -10.96
N GLY A 145 18.16 9.85 -10.35
CA GLY A 145 17.94 9.97 -8.92
C GLY A 145 16.47 10.07 -8.55
N VAL A 146 15.98 9.09 -7.79
CA VAL A 146 14.71 9.17 -7.07
C VAL A 146 15.01 8.92 -5.60
N ALA A 147 14.67 9.87 -4.73
CA ALA A 147 14.90 9.73 -3.30
C ALA A 147 13.84 8.82 -2.66
N ILE A 148 14.20 8.21 -1.52
CA ILE A 148 13.23 7.62 -0.59
C ILE A 148 12.46 8.79 0.06
N PRO A 149 11.13 8.90 -0.12
CA PRO A 149 10.39 10.01 0.44
C PRO A 149 10.04 9.79 1.92
N THR A 150 9.74 10.87 2.63
CA THR A 150 9.12 10.80 3.96
C THR A 150 7.62 10.56 3.84
N LEU A 151 7.00 10.09 4.93
CA LEU A 151 5.54 9.99 4.99
C LEU A 151 4.88 11.37 4.78
N GLU A 152 5.45 12.43 5.35
CA GLU A 152 4.95 13.80 5.18
C GLU A 152 4.90 14.23 3.71
N GLU A 153 6.00 14.02 2.97
CA GLU A 153 6.07 14.35 1.54
C GLU A 153 4.99 13.61 0.74
N CYS A 154 4.79 12.32 1.02
CA CYS A 154 3.76 11.51 0.36
C CYS A 154 2.33 11.97 0.70
N LEU A 155 2.05 12.30 1.97
CA LEU A 155 0.72 12.76 2.39
C LEU A 155 0.38 14.14 1.84
N VAL A 156 1.34 15.07 1.82
CA VAL A 156 1.17 16.39 1.21
C VAL A 156 0.85 16.24 -0.27
N LEU A 157 1.65 15.46 -1.01
CA LEU A 157 1.44 15.23 -2.42
C LEU A 157 0.08 14.57 -2.70
N ALA A 158 -0.26 13.51 -1.96
CA ALA A 158 -1.53 12.82 -2.15
C ALA A 158 -2.75 13.73 -1.88
N ARG A 159 -2.68 14.56 -0.83
CA ARG A 159 -3.71 15.56 -0.54
C ARG A 159 -3.88 16.55 -1.69
N ASP A 160 -2.77 17.08 -2.20
CA ASP A 160 -2.77 18.07 -3.29
C ASP A 160 -3.29 17.46 -4.61
N LEU A 161 -3.10 16.16 -4.81
CA LEU A 161 -3.65 15.39 -5.94
C LEU A 161 -5.08 14.88 -5.70
N GLY A 162 -5.66 15.08 -4.51
CA GLY A 162 -7.00 14.61 -4.16
C GLY A 162 -7.12 13.09 -3.97
N LEU A 163 -6.01 12.41 -3.70
CA LEU A 163 -5.95 10.96 -3.44
C LEU A 163 -6.23 10.64 -1.97
N LEU A 164 -6.88 9.50 -1.74
CA LEU A 164 -6.84 8.83 -0.43
C LEU A 164 -5.50 8.09 -0.25
N VAL A 165 -5.09 7.83 0.99
CA VAL A 165 -3.83 7.14 1.29
C VAL A 165 -4.03 6.00 2.28
N ASN A 166 -3.63 4.78 1.89
CA ASN A 166 -3.45 3.67 2.81
C ASN A 166 -1.99 3.64 3.24
N VAL A 167 -1.71 3.91 4.51
CA VAL A 167 -0.37 3.81 5.12
C VAL A 167 -0.24 2.46 5.80
N GLU A 168 0.54 1.55 5.23
CA GLU A 168 0.85 0.27 5.85
C GLU A 168 2.07 0.39 6.77
N ILE A 169 1.87 0.20 8.08
CA ILE A 169 2.96 0.17 9.06
C ILE A 169 3.65 -1.20 9.03
N LYS A 170 4.93 -1.22 8.67
CA LYS A 170 5.78 -2.42 8.74
C LYS A 170 6.52 -2.47 10.07
N THR A 171 6.42 -3.58 10.78
CA THR A 171 7.18 -3.84 12.03
C THR A 171 7.79 -5.22 12.07
N LEU A 172 7.76 -5.96 10.97
CA LEU A 172 8.33 -7.30 10.85
C LEU A 172 9.37 -7.31 9.73
N PRO A 173 10.56 -7.89 9.97
CA PRO A 173 11.00 -8.56 11.20
C PRO A 173 11.49 -7.60 12.31
N ARG A 174 11.66 -6.30 12.02
CA ARG A 174 12.11 -5.31 13.02
C ARG A 174 10.95 -4.49 13.58
N MET A 175 10.67 -4.67 14.85
CA MET A 175 9.71 -3.85 15.59
C MET A 175 10.35 -2.51 15.98
N TYR A 176 9.60 -1.45 15.76
CA TYR A 176 10.00 -0.07 16.01
C TYR A 176 9.28 0.44 17.26
N ALA A 177 10.02 1.05 18.19
CA ALA A 177 9.38 1.71 19.32
C ALA A 177 8.71 2.99 18.84
N GLY A 178 7.40 3.13 19.07
CA GLY A 178 6.67 4.36 18.80
C GLY A 178 6.37 4.67 17.33
N ILE A 179 6.60 3.76 16.37
CA ILE A 179 6.32 4.06 14.95
C ILE A 179 4.86 4.47 14.71
N THR A 180 3.90 3.80 15.36
CA THR A 180 2.48 4.16 15.21
C THR A 180 2.18 5.56 15.74
N GLU A 181 2.81 5.97 16.83
CA GLU A 181 2.70 7.33 17.35
C GLU A 181 3.21 8.35 16.33
N GLN A 182 4.40 8.12 15.79
CA GLN A 182 5.01 9.01 14.79
C GLN A 182 4.19 9.09 13.50
N VAL A 183 3.65 7.96 13.04
CA VAL A 183 2.75 7.94 11.87
C VAL A 183 1.50 8.78 12.13
N VAL A 184 0.85 8.62 13.29
CA VAL A 184 -0.33 9.40 13.65
C VAL A 184 0.00 10.90 13.78
N ASP A 185 1.15 11.23 14.37
CA ASP A 185 1.60 12.62 14.52
C ASP A 185 1.84 13.29 13.16
N VAL A 186 2.50 12.61 12.22
CA VAL A 186 2.71 13.11 10.86
C VAL A 186 1.37 13.29 10.13
N ILE A 187 0.45 12.32 10.23
CA ILE A 187 -0.88 12.42 9.61
C ILE A 187 -1.65 13.64 10.13
N ASN A 188 -1.62 13.86 11.45
CA ASN A 188 -2.27 14.99 12.09
C ASN A 188 -1.60 16.32 11.73
N HIS A 189 -0.26 16.35 11.68
CA HIS A 189 0.52 17.53 11.31
C HIS A 189 0.16 18.02 9.89
N VAL A 190 0.05 17.10 8.93
CA VAL A 190 -0.35 17.40 7.54
C VAL A 190 -1.84 17.75 7.42
N GLY A 191 -2.65 17.43 8.43
CA GLY A 191 -4.11 17.57 8.40
C GLY A 191 -4.78 16.57 7.47
N ALA A 192 -4.22 15.35 7.36
CA ALA A 192 -4.67 14.32 6.41
C ALA A 192 -5.50 13.19 7.04
N ALA A 193 -5.90 13.30 8.32
CA ALA A 193 -6.55 12.22 9.06
C ALA A 193 -7.77 11.58 8.35
N GLU A 194 -8.65 12.40 7.77
CA GLU A 194 -9.84 11.92 7.05
C GLU A 194 -9.55 11.33 5.66
N LEU A 195 -8.34 11.56 5.12
CA LEU A 195 -7.87 11.01 3.84
C LEU A 195 -7.09 9.71 4.04
N THR A 196 -6.71 9.39 5.28
CA THR A 196 -5.78 8.31 5.59
C THR A 196 -6.46 7.12 6.23
N LEU A 197 -6.09 5.94 5.74
CA LEU A 197 -6.31 4.65 6.39
C LEU A 197 -4.96 4.09 6.84
N VAL A 198 -4.85 3.62 8.08
CA VAL A 198 -3.65 2.94 8.59
C VAL A 198 -3.88 1.44 8.61
N SER A 199 -3.03 0.68 7.95
CA SER A 199 -3.10 -0.79 7.90
C SER A 199 -1.83 -1.42 8.44
N SER A 200 -1.89 -2.68 8.88
CA SER A 200 -0.69 -3.46 9.21
C SER A 200 -1.00 -4.96 9.28
N PHE A 201 0.02 -5.79 9.01
CA PHE A 201 0.04 -7.21 9.39
C PHE A 201 0.30 -7.41 10.89
N ASP A 202 0.97 -6.46 11.54
CA ASP A 202 1.09 -6.42 12.99
C ASP A 202 -0.15 -5.71 13.56
N HIS A 203 -1.19 -6.48 13.84
CA HIS A 203 -2.47 -5.95 14.29
C HIS A 203 -2.38 -5.20 15.64
N GLN A 204 -1.24 -5.27 16.36
CA GLN A 204 -0.99 -4.39 17.50
C GLN A 204 -0.86 -2.92 17.07
N GLN A 205 -0.30 -2.64 15.88
CA GLN A 205 -0.20 -1.29 15.34
C GLN A 205 -1.58 -0.73 14.96
N VAL A 206 -2.49 -1.60 14.49
CA VAL A 206 -3.90 -1.24 14.22
C VAL A 206 -4.61 -0.81 15.51
N LEU A 207 -4.44 -1.58 16.60
CA LEU A 207 -4.95 -1.23 17.92
C LEU A 207 -4.37 0.09 18.44
N GLU A 208 -3.06 0.27 18.30
CA GLU A 208 -2.37 1.45 18.79
C GLU A 208 -2.80 2.71 18.03
N CYS A 209 -3.01 2.61 16.71
CA CYS A 209 -3.55 3.71 15.92
C CYS A 209 -4.95 4.10 16.41
N ARG A 210 -5.83 3.10 16.61
CA ARG A 210 -7.21 3.33 17.10
C ARG A 210 -7.23 3.96 18.50
N ARG A 211 -6.30 3.63 19.39
CA ARG A 211 -6.21 4.26 20.72
C ARG A 211 -5.85 5.75 20.65
N ARG A 212 -5.18 6.17 19.59
CA ARG A 212 -4.64 7.52 19.44
C ARG A 212 -5.52 8.43 18.60
N SER A 213 -6.25 7.88 17.64
CA SER A 213 -7.11 8.65 16.76
C SER A 213 -8.38 7.90 16.41
N GLU A 214 -9.53 8.55 16.63
CA GLU A 214 -10.81 8.07 16.12
C GLU A 214 -11.02 8.45 14.65
N ALA A 215 -10.41 9.54 14.20
CA ALA A 215 -10.59 10.11 12.85
C ALA A 215 -9.87 9.31 11.75
N ILE A 216 -8.73 8.69 12.08
CA ILE A 216 -7.97 7.88 11.12
C ILE A 216 -8.66 6.53 10.97
N ALA A 217 -8.96 6.15 9.72
CA ALA A 217 -9.50 4.83 9.43
C ALA A 217 -8.42 3.77 9.66
N THR A 218 -8.80 2.55 10.05
CA THR A 218 -7.83 1.47 10.26
C THR A 218 -8.23 0.17 9.59
N ALA A 219 -7.24 -0.62 9.18
CA ALA A 219 -7.48 -1.91 8.54
C ALA A 219 -6.53 -3.03 8.98
N VAL A 220 -7.07 -4.24 8.99
CA VAL A 220 -6.39 -5.49 9.33
C VAL A 220 -5.93 -6.18 8.06
N VAL A 221 -4.62 -6.31 7.85
CA VAL A 221 -4.04 -6.95 6.65
C VAL A 221 -3.66 -8.38 6.95
N VAL A 222 -4.05 -9.32 6.09
CA VAL A 222 -3.75 -10.74 6.30
C VAL A 222 -3.36 -11.47 5.03
N CYS A 223 -2.42 -12.40 5.17
CA CYS A 223 -2.14 -13.43 4.17
C CYS A 223 -3.04 -14.66 4.36
N GLU A 224 -3.32 -14.99 5.62
CA GLU A 224 -4.05 -16.17 6.03
C GLU A 224 -5.50 -15.84 6.36
N ARG A 225 -6.38 -16.82 6.21
CA ARG A 225 -7.81 -16.64 6.53
C ARG A 225 -8.02 -16.50 8.03
N LEU A 226 -8.65 -15.40 8.45
CA LEU A 226 -9.12 -15.22 9.82
C LEU A 226 -10.52 -15.84 10.00
N ALA A 227 -10.74 -16.51 11.13
CA ALA A 227 -12.07 -16.91 11.57
C ALA A 227 -12.78 -15.74 12.27
N ASN A 228 -14.10 -15.65 12.14
CA ASN A 228 -14.93 -14.66 12.85
C ASN A 228 -14.43 -13.21 12.62
N VAL A 229 -14.24 -12.86 11.34
CA VAL A 229 -13.62 -11.60 10.93
C VAL A 229 -14.40 -10.39 11.49
N PRO A 230 -15.74 -10.29 11.38
CA PRO A 230 -16.47 -9.15 11.92
C PRO A 230 -16.25 -8.94 13.43
N GLU A 231 -16.31 -10.01 14.24
CA GLU A 231 -16.05 -9.90 15.68
C GLU A 231 -14.61 -9.51 15.99
N TYR A 232 -13.66 -9.96 15.17
CA TYR A 232 -12.26 -9.58 15.31
C TYR A 232 -12.07 -8.08 15.04
N LEU A 233 -12.62 -7.56 13.94
CA LEU A 233 -12.54 -6.13 13.60
C LEU A 233 -13.21 -5.27 14.67
N GLU A 234 -14.39 -5.67 15.18
CA GLU A 234 -15.09 -4.96 16.25
C GLU A 234 -14.22 -4.85 17.50
N ARG A 235 -13.55 -5.95 17.91
CA ARG A 235 -12.65 -5.95 19.07
C ARG A 235 -11.46 -5.02 18.92
N LEU A 236 -10.96 -4.85 17.70
CA LEU A 236 -9.85 -3.92 17.43
C LEU A 236 -10.31 -2.48 17.21
N GLY A 237 -11.62 -2.25 17.04
CA GLY A 237 -12.14 -0.98 16.52
C GLY A 237 -11.65 -0.70 15.10
N ALA A 238 -11.42 -1.73 14.29
CA ALA A 238 -10.98 -1.58 12.91
C ALA A 238 -12.14 -1.27 11.97
N ASN A 239 -11.86 -0.59 10.86
CA ASN A 239 -12.89 -0.23 9.88
C ASN A 239 -12.92 -1.18 8.67
N ALA A 240 -11.79 -1.80 8.32
CA ALA A 240 -11.70 -2.63 7.12
C ALA A 240 -10.84 -3.89 7.30
N TYR A 241 -11.12 -4.87 6.48
CA TYR A 241 -10.37 -6.11 6.32
C TYR A 241 -9.63 -6.10 4.99
N HIS A 242 -8.34 -6.40 4.99
CA HIS A 242 -7.48 -6.38 3.81
C HIS A 242 -6.98 -7.80 3.50
N PRO A 243 -7.81 -8.64 2.81
CA PRO A 243 -7.44 -10.01 2.49
C PRO A 243 -6.47 -10.13 1.32
N GLY A 244 -5.48 -11.01 1.48
CA GLY A 244 -4.61 -11.48 0.40
C GLY A 244 -5.35 -12.38 -0.60
N CYS A 245 -5.05 -12.22 -1.88
CA CYS A 245 -5.53 -13.03 -3.01
C CYS A 245 -4.47 -13.20 -4.13
N TYR A 246 -3.18 -13.15 -3.76
CA TYR A 246 -2.04 -13.17 -4.68
C TYR A 246 -1.04 -14.28 -4.34
N GLY A 247 -0.62 -15.04 -5.35
CA GLY A 247 0.35 -16.13 -5.18
C GLY A 247 -0.18 -17.18 -4.19
N ASP A 248 0.66 -17.55 -3.23
CA ASP A 248 0.30 -18.48 -2.14
C ASP A 248 -0.53 -17.80 -1.04
N PHE A 249 -0.72 -16.48 -1.09
CA PHE A 249 -1.50 -15.71 -0.12
C PHE A 249 -2.94 -15.56 -0.64
N ASP A 250 -3.76 -16.60 -0.46
CA ASP A 250 -5.20 -16.58 -0.77
C ASP A 250 -6.05 -16.84 0.48
N SER A 251 -6.44 -15.75 1.14
CA SER A 251 -7.26 -15.76 2.35
C SER A 251 -8.77 -15.80 2.10
N ILE A 252 -9.19 -15.74 0.83
CA ILE A 252 -10.60 -15.61 0.40
C ILE A 252 -11.04 -16.68 -0.59
N GLY A 253 -10.15 -17.63 -0.90
CA GLY A 253 -10.44 -18.81 -1.72
C GLY A 253 -10.57 -18.55 -3.22
N ILE A 254 -10.12 -17.39 -3.72
CA ILE A 254 -10.26 -17.02 -5.13
C ILE A 254 -9.54 -18.00 -6.07
N GLY A 255 -8.39 -18.51 -5.64
CA GLY A 255 -7.55 -19.51 -6.30
C GLY A 255 -7.66 -20.90 -5.67
N SER A 256 -8.63 -21.12 -4.78
CA SER A 256 -8.84 -22.43 -4.13
C SER A 256 -9.15 -23.53 -5.15
N LEU A 257 -8.91 -24.80 -4.78
CA LEU A 257 -9.26 -25.97 -5.61
C LEU A 257 -10.74 -26.04 -6.00
N SER A 258 -11.61 -25.43 -5.19
CA SER A 258 -13.04 -25.34 -5.48
C SER A 258 -13.38 -24.29 -6.55
N GLY A 259 -12.45 -23.37 -6.83
CA GLY A 259 -12.65 -22.21 -7.68
C GLY A 259 -13.63 -21.18 -7.11
N LYS A 260 -14.12 -21.35 -5.87
CA LYS A 260 -15.16 -20.50 -5.27
C LYS A 260 -14.55 -19.45 -4.38
N LEU A 261 -14.81 -18.19 -4.73
CA LEU A 261 -14.57 -17.03 -3.88
C LEU A 261 -15.54 -17.06 -2.69
N ASP A 262 -15.05 -16.75 -1.50
CA ASP A 262 -15.88 -16.57 -0.31
C ASP A 262 -16.64 -15.24 -0.37
N THR A 263 -17.80 -15.25 -1.03
CA THR A 263 -18.68 -14.07 -1.12
C THR A 263 -19.44 -13.82 0.17
N GLU A 264 -19.67 -14.86 0.98
CA GLU A 264 -20.43 -14.76 2.23
C GLU A 264 -19.70 -13.87 3.24
N LEU A 265 -18.37 -14.00 3.34
CA LEU A 265 -17.56 -13.12 4.17
C LEU A 265 -17.74 -11.64 3.81
N PHE A 266 -17.76 -11.30 2.52
CA PHE A 266 -17.93 -9.90 2.10
C PHE A 266 -19.33 -9.37 2.41
N ASP A 267 -20.37 -10.21 2.28
CA ASP A 267 -21.73 -9.84 2.68
C ASP A 267 -21.84 -9.64 4.19
N GLN A 268 -21.19 -10.49 4.99
CA GLN A 268 -21.14 -10.35 6.45
C GLN A 268 -20.42 -9.05 6.86
N LEU A 269 -19.23 -8.78 6.31
CA LEU A 269 -18.47 -7.55 6.58
C LEU A 269 -19.33 -6.32 6.27
N ARG A 270 -19.95 -6.30 5.09
CA ARG A 270 -20.84 -5.21 4.67
C ARG A 270 -22.05 -5.06 5.58
N GLY A 271 -22.69 -6.16 5.95
CA GLY A 271 -23.84 -6.16 6.87
C GLY A 271 -23.50 -5.62 8.27
N CYS A 272 -22.25 -5.74 8.68
CA CYS A 272 -21.72 -5.19 9.93
C CYS A 272 -21.10 -3.78 9.79
N GLY A 273 -21.08 -3.21 8.57
CA GLY A 273 -20.50 -1.88 8.33
C GLY A 273 -18.97 -1.86 8.19
N PHE A 274 -18.33 -3.01 7.92
CA PHE A 274 -16.89 -3.12 7.69
C PHE A 274 -16.52 -3.18 6.21
N GLY A 275 -15.33 -2.66 5.91
CA GLY A 275 -14.80 -2.62 4.55
C GLY A 275 -14.02 -3.85 4.18
N SER A 276 -13.84 -4.05 2.88
CA SER A 276 -12.95 -5.08 2.36
C SER A 276 -12.12 -4.56 1.19
N ASN A 277 -10.80 -4.47 1.37
CA ASN A 277 -9.87 -4.05 0.31
C ASN A 277 -8.92 -5.21 -0.02
N ALA A 278 -9.18 -5.92 -1.11
CA ALA A 278 -8.41 -7.11 -1.47
C ALA A 278 -7.06 -6.75 -2.13
N TRP A 279 -6.00 -7.50 -1.83
CA TRP A 279 -4.65 -7.27 -2.35
C TRP A 279 -3.93 -8.59 -2.72
N THR A 280 -2.93 -8.61 -3.60
CA THR A 280 -2.71 -7.67 -4.69
C THR A 280 -3.44 -8.19 -5.94
N VAL A 281 -4.35 -7.39 -6.49
CA VAL A 281 -5.26 -7.77 -7.57
C VAL A 281 -4.73 -7.29 -8.91
N ASN A 282 -4.19 -8.19 -9.73
CA ASN A 282 -3.64 -7.87 -11.06
C ASN A 282 -4.30 -8.63 -12.22
N LYS A 283 -5.05 -9.72 -11.94
CA LYS A 283 -5.66 -10.57 -12.96
C LYS A 283 -7.08 -10.08 -13.30
N PRO A 284 -7.47 -9.93 -14.58
CA PRO A 284 -8.81 -9.50 -14.97
C PRO A 284 -9.94 -10.33 -14.32
N ASP A 285 -9.84 -11.67 -14.33
CA ASP A 285 -10.83 -12.54 -13.67
C ASP A 285 -10.98 -12.25 -12.17
N HIS A 286 -9.88 -11.96 -11.47
CA HIS A 286 -9.93 -11.63 -10.05
C HIS A 286 -10.61 -10.28 -9.82
N ILE A 287 -10.31 -9.28 -10.67
CA ILE A 287 -10.94 -7.95 -10.63
C ILE A 287 -12.46 -8.09 -10.74
N ASP A 288 -12.94 -8.82 -11.75
CA ASP A 288 -14.37 -8.99 -12.00
C ASP A 288 -15.07 -9.75 -10.87
N ARG A 289 -14.48 -10.86 -10.41
CA ARG A 289 -15.06 -11.67 -9.33
C ARG A 289 -15.15 -10.89 -8.02
N LEU A 290 -14.12 -10.12 -7.66
CA LEU A 290 -14.11 -9.32 -6.42
C LEU A 290 -15.08 -8.13 -6.50
N ARG A 291 -15.18 -7.47 -7.65
CA ARG A 291 -16.21 -6.43 -7.87
C ARG A 291 -17.61 -6.97 -7.73
N ASN A 292 -17.89 -8.13 -8.34
CA ASN A 292 -19.19 -8.77 -8.26
C ASN A 292 -19.52 -9.24 -6.84
N ALA A 293 -18.51 -9.62 -6.07
CA ALA A 293 -18.64 -9.89 -4.63
C ALA A 293 -18.81 -8.62 -3.77
N GLY A 294 -18.69 -7.44 -4.38
CA GLY A 294 -18.89 -6.15 -3.74
C GLY A 294 -17.79 -5.79 -2.75
N VAL A 295 -16.52 -6.06 -3.04
CA VAL A 295 -15.44 -5.51 -2.20
C VAL A 295 -15.48 -3.98 -2.17
N THR A 296 -15.01 -3.37 -1.09
CA THR A 296 -14.87 -1.91 -1.00
C THR A 296 -13.80 -1.40 -1.96
N GLY A 297 -12.69 -2.12 -2.11
CA GLY A 297 -11.57 -1.68 -2.92
C GLY A 297 -10.72 -2.82 -3.45
N LEU A 298 -9.97 -2.51 -4.51
CA LEU A 298 -8.98 -3.39 -5.12
C LEU A 298 -7.62 -2.71 -5.02
N ILE A 299 -6.67 -3.36 -4.35
CA ILE A 299 -5.29 -2.93 -4.26
C ILE A 299 -4.50 -3.66 -5.34
N GLY A 300 -4.01 -2.95 -6.36
CA GLY A 300 -3.37 -3.55 -7.53
C GLY A 300 -2.18 -2.75 -8.05
N ASP A 301 -1.27 -3.42 -8.75
CA ASP A 301 -0.02 -2.81 -9.27
C ASP A 301 -0.26 -1.93 -10.51
N PHE A 302 -1.41 -2.12 -11.17
CA PHE A 302 -1.80 -1.49 -12.44
C PHE A 302 -3.09 -0.65 -12.27
N PRO A 303 -3.00 0.61 -11.82
CA PRO A 303 -4.18 1.41 -11.50
C PRO A 303 -5.14 1.61 -12.69
N ASN A 304 -4.58 1.73 -13.90
CA ASN A 304 -5.32 1.83 -15.16
C ASN A 304 -6.16 0.57 -15.47
N ARG A 305 -5.74 -0.61 -15.00
CA ARG A 305 -6.46 -1.88 -15.21
C ARG A 305 -7.54 -2.13 -14.16
N LEU A 306 -7.57 -1.34 -13.08
CA LEU A 306 -8.61 -1.41 -12.05
C LEU A 306 -9.87 -0.62 -12.45
N GLN A 307 -10.06 -0.26 -13.73
CA GLN A 307 -11.26 0.39 -14.23
C GLN A 307 -12.32 -0.63 -14.70
N PRO A 308 -13.63 -0.30 -14.64
CA PRO A 308 -14.71 -1.11 -15.24
C PRO A 308 -14.53 -1.36 -16.72
#